data_AF-A0A535FIU1-F1
#
_entry.id   AF-A0A535FIU1-F1
#
_cell.length_a   1.000
_cell.length_b   1.000
_cell.length_c   1.000
_cell.angle_alpha   90.00
_cell.angle_beta   90.00
_cell.angle_gamma   90.00
#
_symmetry.space_group_name_H-M   'P 1'
#
loop_
_entity.id
_entity.type
_entity.pdbx_description
1 polymer ?
#
loop_
_entity_poly.entity_id
_entity_poly.type
_entity_poly.pdbx_seq_one_letter_code
_entity_poly.pdbx_strand_id
1 'polypeptide(L)'
;MGVLPELLIACQNGTTTSAVGRPTLTATRHPLPPTETDWATLASQLNGSLIRPGHAQYATAHQLFDPRYDSIQPAAIAYCASAKDVQNCLAFVRNFALPVAPRAGGHSYAGYSTTTGLLIDVTRMNEITTDVTSGTALIGAGARLIDVYARLAQDNLVLPAGSCPTVGITGLTLGGGIGVLGRKFGLTCDNMLSAQVVTADGRLLICNTQHYADLFWTLRGGGGGNFG
;
A
#
# COMPACT_ATOMS: atom_id res chain seq x y z
N MET A 1 -30.64 -43.28 -24.81
CA MET A 1 -30.32 -44.09 -23.63
C MET A 1 -28.81 -44.28 -23.60
N GLY A 2 -28.13 -43.57 -22.72
CA GLY A 2 -26.68 -43.64 -22.54
C GLY A 2 -26.35 -42.93 -21.24
N VAL A 3 -26.25 -43.71 -20.16
CA VAL A 3 -26.11 -43.24 -18.79
C VAL A 3 -24.63 -43.26 -18.45
N LEU A 4 -24.06 -42.10 -18.08
CA LEU A 4 -22.78 -41.99 -17.41
C LEU A 4 -23.01 -42.12 -15.90
N PRO A 5 -22.31 -43.03 -15.21
CA PRO A 5 -21.87 -42.72 -13.86
C PRO A 5 -20.39 -43.07 -13.69
N GLU A 6 -19.60 -42.10 -13.22
CA GLU A 6 -18.53 -42.29 -12.23
C GLU A 6 -17.70 -41.01 -12.12
N LEU A 7 -18.04 -40.16 -11.15
CA LEU A 7 -17.10 -39.19 -10.58
C LEU A 7 -17.64 -38.69 -9.24
N LEU A 8 -17.70 -39.60 -8.26
CA LEU A 8 -17.96 -39.23 -6.88
C LEU A 8 -17.52 -40.34 -5.91
N ILE A 9 -16.22 -40.62 -5.83
CA ILE A 9 -15.55 -41.21 -4.65
C ILE A 9 -14.07 -40.80 -4.69
N ALA A 10 -13.69 -39.80 -3.89
CA ALA A 10 -12.32 -39.62 -3.40
C ALA A 10 -12.31 -38.62 -2.23
N CYS A 11 -13.19 -38.82 -1.24
CA CYS A 11 -13.09 -38.17 0.07
C CYS A 11 -13.35 -39.23 1.13
N GLN A 12 -12.38 -40.11 1.33
CA GLN A 12 -12.24 -40.97 2.50
C GLN A 12 -10.94 -41.76 2.32
N ASN A 13 -9.90 -41.35 3.07
CA ASN A 13 -8.91 -42.21 3.73
C ASN A 13 -7.63 -41.39 4.01
N GLY A 14 -7.49 -40.97 5.27
CA GLY A 14 -6.32 -40.22 5.75
C GLY A 14 -6.36 -40.07 7.27
N THR A 15 -6.40 -41.17 8.00
CA THR A 15 -6.22 -41.20 9.46
C THR A 15 -4.75 -41.42 9.80
N THR A 16 -4.04 -40.35 10.14
CA THR A 16 -2.85 -40.37 11.01
C THR A 16 -2.84 -39.10 11.87
N THR A 17 -3.36 -39.21 13.09
CA THR A 17 -3.34 -38.13 14.07
C THR A 17 -1.99 -38.11 14.76
N SER A 18 -1.06 -37.29 14.25
CA SER A 18 0.14 -36.90 15.00
C SER A 18 -0.25 -35.78 15.96
N ALA A 19 -0.03 -35.98 17.26
CA ALA A 19 -0.24 -34.97 18.27
C ALA A 19 0.81 -33.86 18.11
N VAL A 20 0.46 -32.82 17.35
CA VAL A 20 1.24 -31.59 17.27
C VAL A 20 1.16 -30.91 18.63
N GLY A 21 2.29 -30.82 19.34
CA GLY A 21 2.40 -30.10 20.60
C GLY A 21 1.89 -28.67 20.44
N ARG A 22 1.03 -28.24 21.38
CA ARG A 22 0.54 -26.86 21.44
C ARG A 22 1.76 -25.93 21.47
N PRO A 23 1.91 -24.98 20.53
CA PRO A 23 2.93 -23.97 20.67
C PRO A 23 2.70 -23.23 21.99
N THR A 24 3.68 -23.28 22.87
CA THR A 24 3.68 -22.47 24.09
C THR A 24 3.64 -21.03 23.63
N LEU A 25 2.54 -20.33 23.90
CA LEU A 25 2.43 -18.89 23.69
C LEU A 25 3.48 -18.24 24.60
N THR A 26 4.66 -17.95 24.06
CA THR A 26 5.60 -17.05 24.69
C THR A 26 4.85 -15.75 24.88
N ALA A 27 4.72 -15.29 26.13
CA ALA A 27 4.05 -14.03 26.44
C ALA A 27 4.67 -12.94 25.56
N THR A 28 3.90 -12.46 24.57
CA THR A 28 4.30 -11.33 23.75
C THR A 28 4.44 -10.15 24.72
N ARG A 29 5.68 -9.77 25.03
CA ARG A 29 5.95 -8.49 25.68
C ARG A 29 5.28 -7.43 24.81
N HIS A 30 4.19 -6.84 25.30
CA HIS A 30 3.65 -5.65 24.68
C HIS A 30 4.75 -4.59 24.78
N PRO A 31 5.28 -4.09 23.65
CA PRO A 31 6.27 -3.03 23.72
C PRO A 31 5.68 -1.83 24.47
N LEU A 32 6.50 -1.16 25.25
CA LEU A 32 6.11 0.13 25.82
C LEU A 32 5.78 1.09 24.68
N PRO A 33 4.81 2.01 24.87
CA PRO A 33 4.55 3.03 23.86
C PRO A 33 5.80 3.88 23.61
N PRO A 34 6.05 4.35 22.37
CA PRO A 34 7.21 5.16 22.07
C PRO A 34 7.20 6.48 22.85
N THR A 35 8.36 6.87 23.37
CA THR A 35 8.60 8.14 24.05
C THR A 35 8.74 9.29 23.05
N GLU A 36 8.69 10.54 23.53
CA GLU A 36 8.97 11.72 22.71
C GLU A 36 10.36 11.67 22.05
N THR A 37 11.37 11.11 22.72
CA THR A 37 12.71 10.92 22.16
C THR A 37 12.73 9.89 21.04
N ASP A 38 11.92 8.83 21.13
CA ASP A 38 11.79 7.82 20.06
C ASP A 38 11.18 8.45 18.80
N TRP A 39 10.14 9.27 18.97
CA TRP A 39 9.51 10.01 17.87
C TRP A 39 10.44 11.04 17.24
N ALA A 40 11.18 11.79 18.06
CA ALA A 40 12.20 12.73 17.58
C ALA A 40 13.31 12.00 16.80
N THR A 41 13.71 10.81 17.26
CA THR A 41 14.68 9.95 16.56
C THR A 41 14.15 9.54 15.19
N LEU A 42 12.91 9.03 15.11
CA LEU A 42 12.29 8.70 13.82
C LEU A 42 12.26 9.94 12.92
N ALA A 43 11.80 11.08 13.42
CA ALA A 43 11.74 12.32 12.65
C ALA A 43 13.10 12.71 12.05
N SER A 44 14.20 12.55 12.80
CA SER A 44 15.56 12.87 12.32
C SER A 44 16.08 11.91 11.24
N GLN A 45 15.48 10.72 11.11
CA GLN A 45 15.85 9.71 10.12
C GLN A 45 15.05 9.82 8.82
N LEU A 46 14.03 10.69 8.76
CA LEU A 46 13.22 10.89 7.56
C LEU A 46 13.79 12.03 6.73
N ASN A 47 13.90 11.82 5.41
CA ASN A 47 14.05 12.90 4.45
C ASN A 47 12.77 13.76 4.38
N GLY A 48 11.63 13.13 4.65
CA GLY A 48 10.33 13.74 4.80
C GLY A 48 10.11 14.48 6.12
N SER A 49 8.87 14.48 6.60
CA SER A 49 8.52 15.12 7.88
C SER A 49 7.57 14.27 8.71
N LEU A 50 7.71 14.35 10.03
CA LEU A 50 6.81 13.70 10.99
C LEU A 50 5.89 14.74 11.65
N ILE A 51 4.58 14.54 11.54
CA ILE A 51 3.56 15.39 12.17
C ILE A 51 2.90 14.62 13.31
N ARG A 52 2.75 15.26 14.47
CA ARG A 52 2.18 14.65 15.68
C ARG A 52 1.14 15.55 16.33
N PRO A 53 0.28 15.02 17.23
CA PRO A 53 -0.60 15.84 18.05
C PRO A 53 0.17 16.99 18.69
N GLY A 54 -0.38 18.20 18.64
CA GLY A 54 0.27 19.42 19.12
C GLY A 54 0.97 20.24 18.02
N HIS A 55 1.30 19.65 16.87
CA HIS A 55 1.74 20.43 15.71
C HIS A 55 0.55 21.16 15.05
N ALA A 56 0.77 22.39 14.60
CA ALA A 56 -0.28 23.24 14.00
C ALA A 56 -0.96 22.59 12.78
N GLN A 57 -0.21 21.81 12.00
CA GLN A 57 -0.71 21.16 10.79
C GLN A 57 -1.45 19.84 11.07
N TYR A 58 -1.44 19.33 12.30
CA TYR A 58 -1.95 18.00 12.61
C TYR A 58 -3.45 17.86 12.27
N ALA A 59 -4.26 18.87 12.64
CA ALA A 59 -5.71 18.86 12.45
C ALA A 59 -6.14 18.69 10.98
N THR A 60 -5.36 19.19 10.04
CA THR A 60 -5.61 18.99 8.60
C THR A 60 -4.87 17.77 8.06
N ALA A 61 -3.68 17.48 8.59
CA ALA A 61 -2.84 16.38 8.10
C ALA A 61 -3.49 15.00 8.29
N HIS A 62 -4.31 14.79 9.33
CA HIS A 62 -4.95 13.49 9.58
C HIS A 62 -6.26 13.28 8.79
N GLN A 63 -6.80 14.33 8.15
CA GLN A 63 -8.08 14.26 7.44
C GLN A 63 -7.99 13.39 6.18
N LEU A 64 -9.11 12.77 5.83
CA LEU A 64 -9.24 11.92 4.64
C LEU A 64 -10.19 12.55 3.61
N PHE A 65 -10.29 11.89 2.44
CA PHE A 65 -11.32 12.24 1.47
C PHE A 65 -12.73 11.99 2.02
N ASP A 66 -12.90 10.90 2.78
CA ASP A 66 -14.16 10.55 3.42
C ASP A 66 -14.14 10.99 4.89
N PRO A 67 -14.86 12.08 5.24
CA PRO A 67 -14.78 12.68 6.58
C PRO A 67 -15.37 11.78 7.67
N ARG A 68 -16.06 10.69 7.31
CA ARG A 68 -16.57 9.70 8.28
C ARG A 68 -15.48 9.12 9.18
N TYR A 69 -14.22 9.17 8.75
CA TYR A 69 -13.07 8.60 9.45
C TYR A 69 -12.16 9.67 10.08
N ASP A 70 -12.49 10.95 9.99
CA ASP A 70 -11.65 12.04 10.53
C ASP A 70 -11.55 12.02 12.06
N SER A 71 -12.46 11.32 12.76
CA SER A 71 -12.35 11.14 14.21
C SER A 71 -11.22 10.20 14.63
N ILE A 72 -10.61 9.46 13.69
CA ILE A 72 -9.46 8.60 13.97
C ILE A 72 -8.20 9.47 14.02
N GLN A 73 -7.45 9.36 15.11
CA GLN A 73 -6.32 10.24 15.43
C GLN A 73 -5.01 9.43 15.42
N PRO A 74 -4.18 9.51 14.36
CA PRO A 74 -2.88 8.85 14.32
C PRO A 74 -1.93 9.41 15.38
N ALA A 75 -1.19 8.53 16.08
CA ALA A 75 -0.13 8.94 17.00
C ALA A 75 0.97 9.77 16.31
N ALA A 76 1.21 9.50 15.02
CA ALA A 76 2.05 10.30 14.13
C ALA A 76 1.69 10.07 12.66
N ILE A 77 2.05 11.03 11.83
CA ILE A 77 1.91 11.00 10.37
C ILE A 77 3.29 11.26 9.77
N ALA A 78 3.87 10.26 9.13
CA ALA A 78 5.14 10.37 8.43
C ALA A 78 4.87 10.66 6.95
N TYR A 79 5.19 11.86 6.49
CA TYR A 79 5.20 12.21 5.07
C TYR A 79 6.52 11.76 4.46
N CYS A 80 6.59 10.51 4.03
CA CYS A 80 7.78 9.91 3.43
C CYS A 80 8.11 10.57 2.08
N ALA A 81 9.39 10.90 1.88
CA ALA A 81 9.92 11.42 0.62
C ALA A 81 10.73 10.37 -0.15
N SER A 82 10.96 9.18 0.43
CA SER A 82 11.75 8.12 -0.19
C SER A 82 11.31 6.73 0.27
N ALA A 83 11.74 5.67 -0.43
CA ALA A 83 11.56 4.30 0.04
C ALA A 83 12.30 4.06 1.38
N LYS A 84 13.41 4.76 1.62
CA LYS A 84 14.17 4.67 2.87
C LYS A 84 13.37 5.21 4.06
N ASP A 85 12.61 6.29 3.86
CA ASP A 85 11.69 6.81 4.88
C ASP A 85 10.64 5.76 5.27
N VAL A 86 10.05 5.07 4.28
CA VAL A 86 9.09 3.98 4.51
C VAL A 86 9.73 2.83 5.30
N GLN A 87 10.95 2.43 4.93
CA GLN A 87 11.70 1.40 5.66
C GLN A 87 11.94 1.81 7.13
N ASN A 88 12.34 3.06 7.38
CA ASN A 88 12.57 3.57 8.73
C ASN A 88 11.26 3.58 9.54
N CYS A 89 10.14 3.97 8.92
CA CYS A 89 8.82 3.91 9.54
C CYS A 89 8.39 2.48 9.89
N LEU A 90 8.61 1.50 9.00
CA LEU A 90 8.28 0.10 9.26
C LEU A 90 9.18 -0.51 10.36
N ALA A 91 10.46 -0.16 10.41
CA ALA A 91 11.34 -0.55 11.49
C ALA A 91 10.84 -0.01 12.85
N PHE A 92 10.41 1.25 12.89
CA PHE A 92 9.82 1.87 14.07
C PHE A 92 8.52 1.18 14.50
N VAL A 93 7.59 0.96 13.55
CA VAL A 93 6.33 0.25 13.77
C VAL A 93 6.58 -1.14 14.37
N ARG A 94 7.56 -1.88 13.85
CA ARG A 94 7.94 -3.20 14.37
C ARG A 94 8.52 -3.14 15.77
N ASN A 95 9.37 -2.16 16.06
CA ASN A 95 9.99 -2.01 17.37
C ASN A 95 8.96 -1.74 18.48
N PHE A 96 7.92 -0.98 18.16
CA PHE A 96 6.90 -0.54 19.11
C PHE A 96 5.54 -1.24 18.95
N ALA A 97 5.42 -2.20 18.03
CA ALA A 97 4.19 -2.90 17.66
C ALA A 97 2.99 -1.96 17.43
N LEU A 98 3.22 -0.85 16.71
CA LEU A 98 2.17 0.13 16.44
C LEU A 98 1.23 -0.35 15.33
N PRO A 99 -0.07 -0.03 15.40
CA PRO A 99 -0.92 -0.06 14.23
C PRO A 99 -0.32 0.82 13.12
N VAL A 100 -0.38 0.35 11.87
CA VAL A 100 0.17 1.08 10.73
C VAL A 100 -0.83 1.10 9.60
N ALA A 101 -0.89 2.22 8.87
CA ALA A 101 -1.63 2.32 7.63
C ALA A 101 -0.80 3.08 6.60
N PRO A 102 -0.72 2.61 5.34
CA PRO A 102 -0.20 3.40 4.24
C PRO A 102 -1.28 4.35 3.70
N ARG A 103 -0.87 5.54 3.25
CA ARG A 103 -1.73 6.53 2.62
C ARG A 103 -1.07 7.15 1.40
N ALA A 104 -1.77 7.05 0.27
CA ALA A 104 -1.54 7.87 -0.91
C ALA A 104 -2.60 8.99 -0.96
N GLY A 105 -3.61 8.88 -1.82
CA GLY A 105 -4.65 9.93 -1.96
C GLY A 105 -5.68 10.01 -0.84
N GLY A 106 -5.72 9.06 0.11
CA GLY A 106 -6.70 9.08 1.22
C GLY A 106 -8.15 8.77 0.83
N HIS A 107 -8.37 8.12 -0.33
CA HIS A 107 -9.70 7.83 -0.92
C HIS A 107 -10.33 6.49 -0.48
N SER A 108 -9.86 5.86 0.59
CA SER A 108 -10.45 4.59 1.05
C SER A 108 -11.82 4.82 1.68
N TYR A 109 -12.89 4.36 1.03
CA TYR A 109 -14.26 4.43 1.57
C TYR A 109 -14.52 3.51 2.76
N ALA A 110 -13.57 2.61 3.04
CA ALA A 110 -13.57 1.74 4.21
C ALA A 110 -12.65 2.24 5.33
N GLY A 111 -12.00 3.40 5.17
CA GLY A 111 -11.15 4.01 6.21
C GLY A 111 -9.75 3.41 6.31
N TYR A 112 -9.28 2.61 5.35
CA TYR A 112 -7.94 1.98 5.39
C TYR A 112 -6.76 2.93 5.18
N SER A 113 -7.02 4.23 4.97
CA SER A 113 -6.00 5.25 4.82
C SER A 113 -5.74 6.04 6.11
N THR A 114 -6.15 5.51 7.26
CA THR A 114 -5.86 6.08 8.59
C THR A 114 -5.65 4.97 9.61
N THR A 115 -5.12 5.32 10.78
CA THR A 115 -4.83 4.42 11.89
C THR A 115 -4.70 5.21 13.19
N THR A 116 -4.76 4.56 14.35
CA THR A 116 -4.43 5.17 15.64
C THR A 116 -2.92 5.18 15.92
N GLY A 117 -2.12 4.40 15.18
CA GLY A 117 -0.67 4.34 15.32
C GLY A 117 0.07 5.25 14.35
N LEU A 118 1.00 4.69 13.56
CA LEU A 118 1.78 5.45 12.57
C LEU A 118 1.10 5.42 11.20
N LEU A 119 0.70 6.59 10.71
CA LEU A 119 0.25 6.76 9.33
C LEU A 119 1.47 7.04 8.42
N ILE A 120 1.73 6.14 7.47
CA ILE A 120 2.80 6.29 6.47
C ILE A 120 2.18 6.94 5.23
N ASP A 121 2.41 8.22 5.06
CA ASP A 121 1.94 9.00 3.93
C ASP A 121 3.03 9.11 2.85
N VAL A 122 2.72 8.63 1.64
CA VAL A 122 3.65 8.63 0.51
C VAL A 122 3.39 9.74 -0.50
N THR A 123 2.52 10.71 -0.20
CA THR A 123 2.10 11.76 -1.16
C THR A 123 3.24 12.63 -1.69
N ARG A 124 4.37 12.70 -0.98
CA ARG A 124 5.58 13.40 -1.46
C ARG A 124 6.42 12.58 -2.43
N MET A 125 6.19 11.28 -2.55
CA MET A 125 6.81 10.41 -3.54
C MET A 125 5.99 10.45 -4.84
N ASN A 126 5.84 11.62 -5.45
CA ASN A 126 4.91 11.88 -6.55
C ASN A 126 5.58 12.21 -7.90
N GLU A 127 6.88 11.99 -8.02
CA GLU A 127 7.59 12.18 -9.28
C GLU A 127 7.07 11.24 -10.37
N ILE A 128 6.93 11.76 -11.58
CA ILE A 128 6.49 10.99 -12.75
C ILE A 128 7.50 11.23 -13.88
N THR A 129 8.04 10.16 -14.42
CA THR A 129 8.90 10.20 -15.61
C THR A 129 8.37 9.26 -16.68
N THR A 130 8.70 9.55 -17.93
CA THR A 130 8.19 8.88 -19.12
C THR A 130 9.36 8.48 -20.01
N ASP A 131 9.25 7.31 -20.62
CA ASP A 131 10.10 6.90 -21.73
C ASP A 131 9.21 6.72 -22.95
N VAL A 132 9.27 7.71 -23.84
CA VAL A 132 8.48 7.76 -25.07
C VAL A 132 8.87 6.64 -26.04
N THR A 133 10.12 6.17 -26.00
CA THR A 133 10.60 5.11 -26.90
C THR A 133 9.96 3.78 -26.55
N SER A 134 9.90 3.45 -25.25
CA SER A 134 9.26 2.21 -24.79
C SER A 134 7.76 2.36 -24.52
N GLY A 135 7.23 3.58 -24.50
CA GLY A 135 5.84 3.86 -24.17
C GLY A 135 5.51 3.59 -22.69
N THR A 136 6.51 3.73 -21.80
CA THR A 136 6.37 3.42 -20.38
C THR A 136 6.48 4.67 -19.50
N ALA A 137 6.00 4.56 -18.27
CA ALA A 137 6.13 5.61 -17.27
C ALA A 137 6.51 5.03 -15.91
N LEU A 138 7.41 5.71 -15.22
CA LEU A 138 7.66 5.48 -13.79
C LEU A 138 6.84 6.51 -13.02
N ILE A 139 5.89 6.02 -12.22
CA ILE A 139 4.95 6.85 -11.47
C ILE A 139 5.22 6.65 -9.99
N GLY A 140 5.54 7.74 -9.29
CA GLY A 140 5.73 7.74 -7.85
C GLY A 140 4.46 7.33 -7.08
N ALA A 141 4.63 6.58 -6.00
CA ALA A 141 3.53 5.99 -5.24
C ALA A 141 2.53 7.02 -4.65
N GLY A 142 2.98 8.26 -4.46
CA GLY A 142 2.19 9.38 -3.98
C GLY A 142 1.43 10.16 -5.04
N ALA A 143 1.66 9.89 -6.33
CA ALA A 143 1.10 10.69 -7.40
C ALA A 143 -0.42 10.65 -7.42
N ARG A 144 -1.05 11.80 -7.67
CA ARG A 144 -2.50 11.92 -7.86
C ARG A 144 -2.83 11.78 -9.33
N LEU A 145 -4.02 11.29 -9.64
CA LEU A 145 -4.41 11.02 -11.04
C LEU A 145 -4.32 12.26 -11.93
N ILE A 146 -4.62 13.45 -11.40
CA ILE A 146 -4.49 14.68 -12.19
C ILE A 146 -3.07 14.95 -12.66
N ASP A 147 -2.08 14.70 -11.80
CA ASP A 147 -0.67 14.90 -12.10
C ASP A 147 -0.17 13.83 -13.08
N VAL A 148 -0.64 12.57 -12.89
CA VAL A 148 -0.39 11.46 -13.82
C VAL A 148 -0.89 11.80 -15.22
N TYR A 149 -2.15 12.20 -15.35
CA TYR A 149 -2.72 12.56 -16.65
C TYR A 149 -2.01 13.77 -17.28
N ALA A 150 -1.77 14.83 -16.50
CA ALA A 150 -1.11 16.03 -16.99
C ALA A 150 0.29 15.74 -17.52
N ARG A 151 1.06 14.87 -16.84
CA ARG A 151 2.40 14.50 -17.30
C ARG A 151 2.36 13.58 -18.52
N LEU A 152 1.57 12.50 -18.50
CA LEU A 152 1.51 11.56 -19.61
C LEU A 152 1.03 12.22 -20.92
N ALA A 153 0.08 13.17 -20.82
CA ALA A 153 -0.42 13.90 -21.98
C ALA A 153 0.65 14.73 -22.70
N GLN A 154 1.69 15.20 -22.01
CA GLN A 154 2.81 15.93 -22.63
C GLN A 154 3.59 15.07 -23.63
N ASP A 155 3.57 13.76 -23.43
CA ASP A 155 4.29 12.78 -24.24
C ASP A 155 3.36 11.94 -25.13
N ASN A 156 2.09 12.35 -25.29
CA ASN A 156 1.05 11.61 -26.01
C ASN A 156 0.82 10.19 -25.47
N LEU A 157 1.07 9.97 -24.18
CA LEU A 157 0.80 8.71 -23.48
C LEU A 157 -0.52 8.79 -22.73
N VAL A 158 -1.10 7.62 -22.45
CA VAL A 158 -2.32 7.50 -21.65
C VAL A 158 -2.27 6.25 -20.79
N LEU A 159 -2.86 6.34 -19.59
CA LEU A 159 -3.04 5.22 -18.67
C LEU A 159 -4.54 5.12 -18.32
N PRO A 160 -5.21 3.96 -18.46
CA PRO A 160 -6.57 3.82 -17.95
C PRO A 160 -6.56 3.89 -16.42
N ALA A 161 -7.19 4.91 -15.85
CA ALA A 161 -7.38 5.08 -14.41
C ALA A 161 -8.68 5.82 -14.08
N GLY A 162 -8.95 6.05 -12.80
CA GLY A 162 -10.17 6.72 -12.32
C GLY A 162 -10.32 8.16 -12.81
N SER A 163 -11.51 8.73 -12.64
CA SER A 163 -11.82 10.10 -13.09
C SER A 163 -11.57 11.17 -12.01
N CYS A 164 -11.50 10.80 -10.74
CA CYS A 164 -11.37 11.74 -9.63
C CYS A 164 -9.92 12.29 -9.53
N PRO A 165 -9.70 13.60 -9.70
CA PRO A 165 -8.36 14.20 -9.77
C PRO A 165 -7.45 13.88 -8.57
N THR A 166 -8.02 13.83 -7.37
CA THR A 166 -7.28 13.70 -6.10
C THR A 166 -7.04 12.26 -5.67
N VAL A 167 -7.55 11.27 -6.40
CA VAL A 167 -7.28 9.85 -6.12
C VAL A 167 -5.79 9.59 -6.28
N GLY A 168 -5.20 8.87 -5.32
CA GLY A 168 -3.80 8.46 -5.40
C GLY A 168 -3.66 7.21 -6.25
N ILE A 169 -2.66 7.20 -7.14
CA ILE A 169 -2.46 6.13 -8.12
C ILE A 169 -2.29 4.77 -7.46
N THR A 170 -1.51 4.67 -6.38
CA THR A 170 -1.16 3.38 -5.75
C THR A 170 -2.38 2.63 -5.25
N GLY A 171 -3.22 3.27 -4.43
CA GLY A 171 -4.41 2.61 -3.90
C GLY A 171 -5.38 2.16 -4.99
N LEU A 172 -5.51 2.94 -6.06
CA LEU A 172 -6.35 2.62 -7.20
C LEU A 172 -5.80 1.43 -8.00
N THR A 173 -4.51 1.45 -8.34
CA THR A 173 -3.84 0.36 -9.06
C THR A 173 -3.88 -0.94 -8.28
N LEU A 174 -3.58 -0.91 -6.97
CA LEU A 174 -3.53 -2.12 -6.15
C LEU A 174 -4.91 -2.77 -5.95
N GLY A 175 -5.99 -1.98 -6.07
CA GLY A 175 -7.37 -2.47 -6.08
C GLY A 175 -7.90 -2.84 -7.46
N GLY A 176 -7.10 -2.70 -8.52
CA GLY A 176 -7.49 -2.92 -9.91
C GLY A 176 -7.48 -1.62 -10.72
N GLY A 177 -8.41 -0.72 -10.41
CA GLY A 177 -8.49 0.60 -11.04
C GLY A 177 -9.30 0.62 -12.33
N ILE A 178 -10.55 1.06 -12.20
CA ILE A 178 -11.49 1.20 -13.32
C ILE A 178 -11.69 2.66 -13.68
N GLY A 179 -11.83 2.93 -14.98
CA GLY A 179 -12.10 4.26 -15.51
C GLY A 179 -12.70 4.23 -16.90
N VAL A 180 -12.92 5.42 -17.47
CA VAL A 180 -13.58 5.60 -18.77
C VAL A 180 -12.85 4.90 -19.92
N LEU A 181 -11.54 4.77 -19.82
CA LEU A 181 -10.67 4.11 -20.79
C LEU A 181 -10.59 2.59 -20.59
N GLY A 182 -11.14 2.06 -19.50
CA GLY A 182 -10.92 0.68 -19.09
C GLY A 182 -11.50 -0.35 -20.06
N ARG A 183 -12.58 -0.02 -20.77
CA ARG A 183 -13.15 -0.89 -21.82
C ARG A 183 -12.18 -1.12 -23.00
N LYS A 184 -11.32 -0.15 -23.30
CA LYS A 184 -10.39 -0.22 -24.44
C LYS A 184 -9.01 -0.73 -24.03
N PHE A 185 -8.54 -0.35 -22.84
CA PHE A 185 -7.15 -0.58 -22.41
C PHE A 185 -7.01 -1.42 -21.14
N GLY A 186 -8.10 -1.98 -20.60
CA GLY A 186 -8.08 -2.77 -19.36
C GLY A 186 -8.04 -1.92 -18.09
N LEU A 187 -7.88 -2.57 -16.94
CA LEU A 187 -7.76 -1.88 -15.65
C LEU A 187 -6.40 -1.19 -15.52
N THR A 188 -6.26 -0.30 -14.55
CA THR A 188 -4.97 0.33 -14.23
C THR A 188 -3.91 -0.71 -13.88
N CYS A 189 -4.29 -1.72 -13.09
CA CYS A 189 -3.43 -2.84 -12.72
C CYS A 189 -3.01 -3.69 -13.92
N ASP A 190 -3.77 -3.71 -15.01
CA ASP A 190 -3.43 -4.47 -16.21
C ASP A 190 -2.26 -3.87 -16.97
N ASN A 191 -2.00 -2.58 -16.75
CA ASN A 191 -0.96 -1.81 -17.39
C ASN A 191 0.29 -1.65 -16.50
N MET A 192 0.28 -2.21 -15.29
CA MET A 192 1.45 -2.20 -14.41
C MET A 192 2.48 -3.22 -14.91
N LEU A 193 3.73 -2.78 -15.11
CA LEU A 193 4.83 -3.63 -15.60
C LEU A 193 5.75 -4.14 -14.48
N SER A 194 5.92 -3.33 -13.44
CA SER A 194 6.71 -3.65 -12.25
C SER A 194 6.29 -2.75 -11.08
N ALA A 195 6.69 -3.11 -9.86
CA ALA A 195 6.51 -2.26 -8.69
C ALA A 195 7.71 -2.35 -7.75
N GLN A 196 8.09 -1.20 -7.17
CA GLN A 196 8.97 -1.13 -6.01
C GLN A 196 8.11 -1.22 -4.74
N VAL A 197 8.44 -2.17 -3.86
CA VAL A 197 7.62 -2.51 -2.68
C VAL A 197 8.53 -2.59 -1.47
N VAL A 198 8.13 -1.98 -0.36
CA VAL A 198 8.79 -2.19 0.93
C VAL A 198 7.97 -3.17 1.74
N THR A 199 8.48 -4.38 1.92
CA THR A 199 7.79 -5.43 2.67
C THR A 199 7.80 -5.15 4.17
N ALA A 200 6.92 -5.82 4.92
CA ALA A 200 6.77 -5.62 6.36
C ALA A 200 8.07 -5.80 7.17
N ASP A 201 8.99 -6.66 6.71
CA ASP A 201 10.31 -6.85 7.32
C ASP A 201 11.33 -5.74 6.98
N GLY A 202 10.95 -4.80 6.11
CA GLY A 202 11.72 -3.63 5.70
C GLY A 202 12.54 -3.81 4.43
N ARG A 203 12.38 -4.91 3.69
CA ARG A 203 13.13 -5.11 2.42
C ARG A 203 12.50 -4.33 1.28
N LEU A 204 13.33 -3.64 0.49
CA LEU A 204 12.92 -3.06 -0.78
C LEU A 204 13.04 -4.11 -1.88
N LEU A 205 11.93 -4.45 -2.51
CA LEU A 205 11.84 -5.41 -3.61
C LEU A 205 11.43 -4.69 -4.88
N ILE A 206 11.94 -5.16 -6.02
CA ILE A 206 11.39 -4.85 -7.34
C ILE A 206 10.71 -6.13 -7.83
N CYS A 207 9.40 -6.07 -7.96
CA CYS A 207 8.59 -7.21 -8.42
C CYS A 207 8.04 -6.97 -9.81
N ASN A 208 8.01 -8.02 -10.62
CA ASN A 208 7.47 -8.07 -11.98
C ASN A 208 7.18 -9.53 -12.35
N THR A 209 6.90 -9.81 -13.62
CA THR A 209 6.61 -11.17 -14.09
C THR A 209 7.77 -12.17 -13.98
N GLN A 210 9.01 -11.71 -13.77
CA GLN A 210 10.21 -12.54 -13.69
C GLN A 210 10.79 -12.63 -12.27
N HIS A 211 10.54 -11.62 -11.43
CA HIS A 211 11.07 -11.52 -10.07
C HIS A 211 9.92 -11.29 -9.09
N TYR A 212 9.78 -12.16 -8.07
CA TYR A 212 8.67 -12.11 -7.12
C TYR A 212 7.30 -12.06 -7.81
N ALA A 213 7.10 -12.95 -8.79
CA ALA A 213 5.94 -12.94 -9.68
C ALA A 213 4.61 -13.19 -8.95
N ASP A 214 4.64 -13.94 -7.85
CA ASP A 214 3.53 -14.15 -6.93
C ASP A 214 3.12 -12.86 -6.21
N LEU A 215 4.09 -12.11 -5.69
CA LEU A 215 3.85 -10.78 -5.12
C LEU A 215 3.33 -9.82 -6.18
N PHE A 216 3.95 -9.80 -7.37
CA PHE A 216 3.52 -8.94 -8.47
C PHE A 216 2.08 -9.24 -8.92
N TRP A 217 1.71 -10.53 -9.03
CA TRP A 217 0.34 -10.94 -9.31
C TRP A 217 -0.62 -10.42 -8.22
N THR A 218 -0.23 -10.55 -6.95
CA THR A 218 -1.06 -10.13 -5.82
C THR A 218 -1.27 -8.62 -5.79
N LEU A 219 -0.26 -7.83 -6.14
CA LEU A 219 -0.38 -6.37 -6.19
C LEU A 219 -1.32 -5.88 -7.29
N ARG A 220 -1.66 -6.72 -8.27
CA ARG A 220 -2.59 -6.37 -9.36
C ARG A 220 -4.04 -6.72 -9.04
N GLY A 221 -4.51 -6.32 -7.85
CA GLY A 221 -5.91 -6.50 -7.43
C GLY A 221 -6.12 -6.99 -5.99
N GLY A 222 -5.06 -7.35 -5.27
CA GLY A 222 -5.12 -7.81 -3.87
C GLY A 222 -5.42 -6.71 -2.84
N GLY A 223 -5.74 -5.50 -3.29
CA GLY A 223 -5.98 -4.33 -2.44
C GLY A 223 -4.68 -3.66 -1.97
N GLY A 224 -4.79 -2.40 -1.54
CA GLY A 224 -3.64 -1.63 -1.07
C GLY A 224 -3.22 -1.98 0.36
N GLY A 225 -1.92 -2.17 0.58
CA GLY A 225 -1.31 -2.24 1.91
C GLY A 225 -1.24 -3.61 2.58
N ASN A 226 -1.68 -4.70 1.92
CA ASN A 226 -1.61 -6.06 2.49
C ASN A 226 -0.21 -6.69 2.43
N PHE A 227 0.58 -6.35 1.41
CA PHE A 227 1.85 -7.05 1.08
C PHE A 227 3.07 -6.12 1.02
N GLY A 228 2.91 -4.88 1.48
CA GLY A 228 3.87 -3.79 1.39
C GLY A 228 3.25 -2.51 0.85
#